data_AF-A0A7J8CE03-F1
#
_entry.id   AF-A0A7J8CE03-F1
#
_cell.length_a   1.000
_cell.length_b   1.000
_cell.length_c   1.000
_cell.angle_alpha   90.00
_cell.angle_beta   90.00
_cell.angle_gamma   90.00
#
_symmetry.space_group_name_H-M   'P 1'
#
loop_
_entity.id
_entity.type
_entity.pdbx_description
1 polymer ?
#
loop_
_entity_poly.entity_id
_entity_poly.type
_entity_poly.pdbx_seq_one_letter_code
_entity_poly.pdbx_strand_id
1 'polypeptide(L)'
;MLDLEVVPERSLGNEQWEFTLGMPLAQTVAILQKHCRVIKNVQVLYSEQSPLSHDLILNLTQDGIKLLFDAFNQRLKVIEVYDLTKVKLKYW
;
A
#
# COMPACT_ATOMS: atom_id res chain seq x y z
N MET A 1 -10.20 9.03 -6.32
CA MET A 1 -9.85 9.40 -4.94
C MET A 1 -10.51 8.40 -4.01
N LEU A 2 -9.70 7.55 -3.40
CA LEU A 2 -10.15 6.59 -2.40
C LEU A 2 -10.69 7.30 -1.15
N ASP A 3 -11.64 6.67 -0.47
CA ASP A 3 -12.18 7.06 0.83
C ASP A 3 -11.85 5.94 1.81
N LEU A 4 -10.90 6.21 2.72
CA LEU A 4 -10.24 5.21 3.54
C LEU A 4 -10.28 5.59 5.02
N GLU A 5 -10.44 4.58 5.84
CA GLU A 5 -10.31 4.63 7.28
C GLU A 5 -8.85 4.35 7.68
N VAL A 6 -8.33 5.21 8.56
CA VAL A 6 -7.03 5.06 9.19
C VAL A 6 -7.24 4.43 10.56
N VAL A 7 -6.66 3.25 10.78
CA VAL A 7 -6.49 2.69 12.12
C VAL A 7 -5.03 2.87 12.51
N PRO A 8 -4.70 3.84 13.39
CA PRO A 8 -3.33 4.15 13.74
C PRO A 8 -2.53 2.92 14.14
N GLU A 9 -1.27 2.86 13.69
CA GLU A 9 -0.33 1.76 14.00
C GLU A 9 -0.77 0.37 13.52
N ARG A 10 -1.84 0.28 12.72
CA ARG A 10 -2.41 -1.01 12.30
C ARG A 10 -2.68 -1.09 10.81
N SER A 11 -3.51 -0.21 10.27
CA SER A 11 -4.06 -0.42 8.93
C SER A 11 -4.63 0.82 8.24
N LEU A 12 -4.81 0.69 6.94
CA LEU A 12 -5.49 1.63 6.06
C LEU A 12 -6.43 0.86 5.13
N GLY A 13 -7.71 1.19 5.11
CA GLY A 13 -8.69 0.39 4.36
C GLY A 13 -10.10 0.96 4.32
N ASN A 14 -11.05 0.13 3.93
CA ASN A 14 -12.49 0.37 4.01
C ASN A 14 -13.20 -0.98 4.24
N GLU A 15 -14.54 -1.00 4.15
CA GLU A 15 -15.34 -2.19 4.38
C GLU A 15 -15.05 -3.37 3.42
N GLN A 16 -14.45 -3.11 2.26
CA GLN A 16 -14.20 -4.12 1.23
C GLN A 16 -12.79 -4.71 1.29
N TRP A 17 -11.82 -3.92 1.72
CA TRP A 17 -10.41 -4.30 1.77
C TRP A 17 -9.63 -3.47 2.78
N GLU A 18 -8.54 -4.05 3.29
CA GLU A 18 -7.68 -3.40 4.26
C GLU A 18 -6.21 -3.76 3.97
N PHE A 19 -5.33 -2.77 4.02
CA PHE A 19 -3.89 -2.98 4.11
C PHE A 19 -3.47 -2.91 5.57
N THR A 20 -2.97 -4.02 6.11
CA THR A 20 -2.58 -4.15 7.52
C THR A 20 -1.07 -4.29 7.63
N LEU A 21 -0.43 -3.62 8.58
CA LEU A 21 0.99 -3.84 8.88
C LEU A 21 1.25 -5.34 9.16
N GLY A 22 2.34 -5.86 8.59
CA GLY A 22 2.71 -7.27 8.64
C GLY A 22 2.12 -8.16 7.52
N MET A 23 1.17 -7.63 6.73
CA MET A 23 0.57 -8.29 5.57
C MET A 23 1.63 -8.77 4.56
N PRO A 24 1.56 -10.02 4.05
CA PRO A 24 2.41 -10.48 2.97
C PRO A 24 2.14 -9.72 1.66
N LEU A 25 3.19 -9.42 0.90
CA LEU A 25 3.09 -8.76 -0.42
C LEU A 25 2.07 -9.44 -1.35
N ALA A 26 2.06 -10.77 -1.40
CA ALA A 26 1.12 -11.52 -2.23
C ALA A 26 -0.34 -11.22 -1.92
N GLN A 27 -0.68 -11.02 -0.64
CA GLN A 27 -2.04 -10.67 -0.22
C GLN A 27 -2.39 -9.24 -0.65
N THR A 28 -1.45 -8.29 -0.53
CA THR A 28 -1.64 -6.94 -1.07
C THR A 28 -1.88 -6.96 -2.57
N VAL A 29 -1.07 -7.71 -3.33
CA VAL A 29 -1.22 -7.84 -4.79
C VAL A 29 -2.59 -8.44 -5.14
N ALA A 30 -3.06 -9.45 -4.41
CA ALA A 30 -4.38 -10.03 -4.62
C ALA A 30 -5.51 -9.00 -4.40
N ILE A 31 -5.41 -8.14 -3.38
CA ILE A 31 -6.35 -7.03 -3.15
C ILE A 31 -6.32 -6.06 -4.34
N LEU A 32 -5.13 -5.64 -4.77
CA LEU A 32 -4.98 -4.72 -5.90
C LEU A 32 -5.56 -5.29 -7.20
N GLN A 33 -5.35 -6.58 -7.46
CA GLN A 33 -5.90 -7.27 -8.63
C GLN A 33 -7.44 -7.34 -8.57
N LYS A 34 -8.00 -7.73 -7.41
CA LYS A 34 -9.45 -7.82 -7.19
C LYS A 34 -10.14 -6.46 -7.34
N HIS A 35 -9.47 -5.38 -6.94
CA HIS A 35 -10.00 -4.01 -6.95
C HIS A 35 -9.37 -3.11 -8.02
N CYS A 36 -8.83 -3.69 -9.11
CA CYS A 36 -8.11 -2.97 -10.17
C CYS A 36 -8.95 -1.92 -10.94
N ARG A 37 -10.28 -2.00 -10.84
CA ARG A 37 -11.19 -0.98 -11.39
C ARG A 37 -11.20 0.31 -10.58
N VAL A 38 -10.88 0.21 -9.29
CA VAL A 38 -10.90 1.32 -8.32
C VAL A 38 -9.48 1.81 -8.05
N ILE A 39 -8.56 0.91 -7.72
CA ILE A 39 -7.15 1.22 -7.47
C ILE A 39 -6.39 1.10 -8.79
N LYS A 40 -5.99 2.25 -9.36
CA LYS A 40 -5.36 2.36 -10.69
C LYS A 40 -3.94 2.92 -10.58
N ASN A 41 -3.15 2.70 -11.64
CA ASN A 41 -1.79 3.25 -11.78
C ASN A 41 -0.88 2.90 -10.60
N VAL A 42 -0.84 1.61 -10.26
CA VAL A 42 0.10 1.07 -9.28
C VAL A 42 1.46 0.90 -9.95
N GLN A 43 2.50 1.47 -9.35
CA GLN A 43 3.89 1.25 -9.74
C GLN A 43 4.57 0.31 -8.75
N VAL A 44 5.47 -0.53 -9.25
CA VAL A 44 6.34 -1.38 -8.43
C VAL A 44 7.74 -0.80 -8.51
N LEU A 45 8.31 -0.40 -7.37
CA LEU A 45 9.67 0.13 -7.28
C LEU A 45 10.52 -0.86 -6.49
N TYR A 46 11.64 -1.26 -7.07
CA TYR A 46 12.60 -2.19 -6.47
C TYR A 46 13.99 -1.97 -7.09
N SER A 47 15.04 -2.43 -6.41
CA SER A 47 16.40 -2.42 -6.99
C SER A 47 16.62 -3.67 -7.82
N GLU A 48 16.80 -3.55 -9.13
CA GLU A 48 17.16 -4.69 -9.99
C GLU A 48 18.57 -5.22 -9.71
N GLN A 49 19.51 -4.32 -9.43
CA GLN A 49 20.91 -4.66 -9.18
C GLN A 49 21.10 -5.35 -7.82
N SER A 50 20.23 -5.03 -6.86
CA SER A 50 20.33 -5.48 -5.47
C SER A 50 18.95 -5.65 -4.80
N PRO A 51 18.15 -6.66 -5.20
CA PRO A 51 16.73 -6.77 -4.84
C PRO A 51 16.43 -6.85 -3.34
N LEU A 52 17.36 -7.37 -2.54
CA LEU A 52 17.20 -7.53 -1.09
C LEU A 52 17.81 -6.39 -0.28
N SER A 53 18.45 -5.42 -0.93
CA SER A 53 19.11 -4.30 -0.23
C SER A 53 18.19 -3.12 0.04
N HIS A 54 17.07 -3.04 -0.69
CA HIS A 54 16.09 -1.98 -0.57
C HIS A 54 14.70 -2.61 -0.48
N ASP A 55 13.80 -1.91 0.21
CA ASP A 55 12.41 -2.32 0.30
C ASP A 55 11.75 -2.36 -1.07
N LEU A 56 10.80 -3.28 -1.23
CA LEU A 56 9.89 -3.26 -2.36
C LEU A 56 8.76 -2.28 -2.06
N ILE A 57 8.48 -1.38 -3.00
CA ILE A 57 7.44 -0.36 -2.82
C ILE A 57 6.35 -0.54 -3.85
N LEU A 58 5.11 -0.63 -3.40
CA LEU A 58 3.94 -0.45 -4.24
C LEU A 58 3.43 0.98 -4.10
N ASN A 59 3.51 1.76 -5.18
CA ASN A 59 3.11 3.17 -5.21
C ASN A 59 1.77 3.32 -5.93
N LEU A 60 0.73 3.64 -5.17
CA LEU A 60 -0.62 3.94 -5.66
C LEU A 60 -0.65 5.42 -6.05
N THR A 61 -0.11 5.73 -7.24
CA THR A 61 0.17 7.11 -7.67
C THR A 61 -1.05 8.03 -7.73
N GLN A 62 -2.22 7.47 -8.01
CA GLN A 62 -3.49 8.21 -8.10
C GLN A 62 -4.04 8.59 -6.73
N ASP A 63 -3.62 7.89 -5.67
CA ASP A 63 -4.17 8.02 -4.33
C ASP A 63 -3.16 8.59 -3.34
N GLY A 64 -1.91 8.81 -3.75
CA GLY A 64 -0.90 9.43 -2.88
C GLY A 64 -0.40 8.50 -1.78
N ILE A 65 -0.42 7.17 -2.02
CA ILE A 65 -0.09 6.15 -1.02
C ILE A 65 1.10 5.31 -1.51
N LYS A 66 2.06 5.04 -0.62
CA LYS A 66 3.08 4.00 -0.79
C LYS A 66 2.94 2.92 0.27
N LEU A 67 3.05 1.68 -0.18
CA LEU A 67 3.11 0.50 0.68
C LEU A 67 4.54 -0.03 0.58
N LEU A 68 5.30 0.05 1.67
CA LEU A 68 6.69 -0.38 1.71
C LEU A 68 6.75 -1.77 2.36
N PHE A 69 7.38 -2.70 1.65
CA PHE A 69 7.55 -4.08 2.07
C PHE A 69 9.01 -4.32 2.41
N ASP A 70 9.24 -4.96 3.56
CA ASP A 70 10.57 -5.41 3.96
C ASP A 70 11.22 -6.24 2.85
N ALA A 71 12.47 -5.92 2.52
CA ALA A 71 13.18 -6.51 1.39
C ALA A 71 13.30 -8.04 1.49
N PHE A 72 13.47 -8.58 2.71
CA PHE A 72 13.69 -10.00 2.93
C PHE A 72 12.38 -10.76 3.20
N ASN A 73 11.60 -10.28 4.17
CA ASN A 73 10.39 -10.97 4.63
C ASN A 73 9.17 -10.68 3.76
N GLN A 74 9.24 -9.65 2.90
CA GLN A 74 8.14 -9.18 2.04
C GLN A 74 6.84 -8.94 2.82
N ARG A 75 6.99 -8.36 4.01
CA ARG A 75 5.88 -7.94 4.87
C ARG A 75 5.72 -6.42 4.81
N LEU A 76 4.48 -5.97 4.74
CA LEU A 76 4.14 -4.55 4.76
C LEU A 76 4.62 -3.95 6.09
N LYS A 77 5.60 -3.06 6.02
CA LYS A 77 6.20 -2.43 7.20
C LYS A 77 5.84 -0.96 7.37
N VAL A 78 5.52 -0.27 6.28
CA VAL A 78 5.09 1.13 6.30
C VAL A 78 3.94 1.33 5.31
N ILE A 79 2.91 2.02 5.78
CA ILE A 79 1.85 2.60 4.97
C ILE A 79 2.08 4.11 4.99
N GLU A 80 2.63 4.65 3.90
CA GLU A 80 2.93 6.08 3.77
C GLU A 80 1.83 6.76 2.95
N VAL A 81 1.16 7.76 3.51
CA VAL A 81 0.32 8.68 2.74
C VAL A 81 1.12 9.96 2.50
N TYR A 82 1.68 10.11 1.30
CA TYR A 82 2.57 11.22 0.95
C TYR A 82 1.85 12.40 0.29
N ASP A 83 0.63 12.19 -0.20
CA ASP A 83 -0.19 13.23 -0.83
C ASP A 83 -1.63 13.17 -0.33
N LEU A 84 -1.91 13.94 0.73
CA LEU A 84 -3.23 14.03 1.35
C LEU A 84 -4.30 14.67 0.44
N THR A 85 -3.92 15.26 -0.70
CA THR A 85 -4.89 15.85 -1.64
C THR A 85 -5.54 14.80 -2.56
N LYS A 86 -4.97 13.59 -2.61
CA LYS A 86 -5.37 12.50 -3.51
C LYS A 86 -6.19 11.40 -2.85
N VAL A 87 -6.38 11.46 -1.54
CA VAL A 87 -7.12 10.48 -0.74
C VAL A 87 -7.99 11.19 0.30
N LYS A 88 -9.18 10.65 0.58
CA LYS A 88 -9.98 11.06 1.74
C LYS A 88 -9.68 10.11 2.89
N LEU A 89 -9.22 10.66 4.01
CA LEU A 89 -8.93 9.89 5.22
C LEU A 89 -9.98 10.18 6.29
N LYS A 90 -10.47 9.12 6.92
CA LYS A 90 -11.31 9.15 8.11
C LYS A 90 -10.52 8.65 9.30
N TYR A 91 -10.63 9.35 10.42
CA TYR A 91 -10.02 9.00 11.69
C TYR A 91 -11.15 8.71 12.68
N TRP A 92 -11.00 7.65 13.47
CA TRP A 92 -11.85 7.33 14.61
C TRP A 92 -11.14 7.66 15.91
#